data_AF-A0A197JHC8-F1
#
_entry.id   AF-A0A197JHC8-F1
#
_cell.length_a   1.000
_cell.length_b   1.000
_cell.length_c   1.000
_cell.angle_alpha   90.00
_cell.angle_beta   90.00
_cell.angle_gamma   90.00
#
_symmetry.space_group_name_H-M   'P 1'
#
loop_
_entity.id
_entity.type
_entity.pdbx_description
1 polymer ?
#
loop_
_entity_poly.entity_id
_entity_poly.type
_entity_poly.pdbx_seq_one_letter_code
_entity_poly.pdbx_strand_id
1 'polypeptide(L)' 'MKKISQDKENSAVNLLQAGYSVTDVSKRLSVSLGTVSNIRTKHLPTLQRQPAGRPRILSTRNKNEIKRKL' A
#
# COMPACT_ATOMS: atom_id res chain seq x y z
N MET A 1 14.19 16.88 4.44
CA MET A 1 14.26 15.40 4.30
C MET A 1 15.61 15.05 3.71
N LYS A 2 16.38 14.10 4.30
CA LYS A 2 17.58 13.58 3.63
C LYS A 2 17.15 12.83 2.37
N LYS A 3 17.78 13.14 1.23
CA LYS A 3 17.59 12.36 0.00
C LYS A 3 18.06 10.92 0.28
N ILE A 4 17.23 9.96 -0.12
CA ILE A 4 17.60 8.55 -0.11
C ILE A 4 18.68 8.32 -1.18
N SER A 5 19.58 7.36 -0.97
CA SER A 5 20.53 6.96 -2.02
C SER A 5 19.77 6.46 -3.24
N GLN A 6 20.29 6.78 -4.43
CA GLN A 6 19.73 6.36 -5.71
C GLN A 6 19.63 4.83 -5.80
N ASP A 7 20.58 4.10 -5.20
CA ASP A 7 20.58 2.62 -5.20
C ASP A 7 19.38 2.04 -4.46
N LYS A 8 19.02 2.67 -3.33
CA LYS A 8 17.85 2.25 -2.54
C LYS A 8 16.55 2.64 -3.24
N GLU A 9 16.53 3.75 -3.97
CA GLU A 9 15.38 4.15 -4.79
C GLU A 9 15.14 3.14 -5.92
N ASN A 10 16.19 2.78 -6.66
CA ASN A 10 16.11 1.78 -7.73
C ASN A 10 15.69 0.39 -7.20
N SER A 11 16.27 -0.03 -6.07
CA SER A 11 15.89 -1.28 -5.40
C SER A 11 14.42 -1.30 -4.97
N ALA A 12 13.91 -0.17 -4.45
CA ALA A 12 12.51 -0.05 -4.07
C ALA A 12 11.58 -0.16 -5.29
N VAL A 13 11.93 0.48 -6.41
CA VAL A 13 11.15 0.39 -7.66
C VAL A 13 11.08 -1.05 -8.16
N ASN A 14 12.21 -1.76 -8.21
CA ASN A 14 12.27 -3.16 -8.66
C ASN A 14 11.42 -4.08 -7.78
N LEU A 15 11.47 -3.91 -6.45
CA LEU A 15 10.65 -4.71 -5.53
C LEU A 15 9.15 -4.40 -5.67
N LEU A 16 8.78 -3.13 -5.87
CA LEU A 16 7.39 -2.74 -6.09
C LEU A 16 6.84 -3.29 -7.41
N GLN A 17 7.64 -3.29 -8.47
CA GLN A 17 7.29 -3.90 -9.76
C GLN A 17 7.14 -5.42 -9.66
N ALA A 18 7.96 -6.07 -8.84
CA ALA A 18 7.84 -7.49 -8.52
C ALA A 18 6.60 -7.83 -7.65
N GLY A 19 5.79 -6.84 -7.28
CA GLY A 19 4.53 -7.04 -6.56
C GLY A 19 4.65 -7.05 -5.04
N TYR A 20 5.81 -6.74 -4.47
CA TYR A 20 5.96 -6.64 -3.01
C TYR A 20 5.15 -5.47 -2.44
N SER A 21 4.62 -5.66 -1.24
CA SER A 21 3.88 -4.60 -0.55
C SER A 21 4.82 -3.47 -0.10
N VAL A 22 4.30 -2.25 0.00
CA VAL A 22 5.04 -1.08 0.52
C VAL A 22 5.61 -1.37 1.92
N THR A 23 4.87 -2.13 2.74
CA THR A 23 5.31 -2.59 4.06
C THR A 23 6.49 -3.54 4.01
N ASP A 24 6.52 -4.48 3.07
CA ASP A 24 7.62 -5.44 2.94
C ASP A 24 8.87 -4.75 2.40
N VAL A 25 8.71 -3.87 1.41
CA VAL A 25 9.81 -3.08 0.85
C VAL A 25 10.43 -2.16 1.92
N SER A 26 9.59 -1.52 2.73
CA SER A 26 10.02 -0.69 3.85
C SER A 26 10.88 -1.46 4.85
N LYS A 27 10.45 -2.67 5.25
CA LYS A 27 11.20 -3.55 6.16
C LYS A 27 12.52 -4.03 5.55
N ARG A 28 12.53 -4.40 4.27
CA ARG A 28 13.72 -4.93 3.58
C ARG A 28 14.81 -3.88 3.39
N LEU A 29 14.44 -2.65 3.04
CA LEU A 29 15.41 -1.59 2.72
C LEU A 29 15.75 -0.70 3.93
N SER A 30 15.09 -0.94 5.07
CA SER A 30 15.15 -0.10 6.26
C SER A 30 14.86 1.37 5.93
N VAL A 31 13.75 1.59 5.22
CA VAL A 31 13.30 2.90 4.74
C VAL A 31 11.88 3.14 5.26
N SER A 32 11.54 4.38 5.58
CA SER A 32 10.21 4.70 6.09
C SER A 32 9.10 4.36 5.09
N LEU A 33 7.93 3.95 5.60
CA LEU A 33 6.74 3.69 4.79
C LEU A 33 6.37 4.87 3.89
N GLY A 34 6.44 6.10 4.43
CA GLY A 34 6.15 7.31 3.67
C GLY A 34 7.09 7.51 2.49
N THR A 35 8.39 7.23 2.69
CA THR A 35 9.38 7.32 1.61
C THR A 35 9.09 6.30 0.50
N VAL A 36 8.81 5.04 0.84
CA VAL A 36 8.47 4.01 -0.17
C VAL A 36 7.16 4.33 -0.88
N SER A 37 6.17 4.87 -0.15
CA SER A 37 4.90 5.32 -0.73
C SER A 37 5.12 6.44 -1.76
N ASN A 38 5.97 7.42 -1.44
CA ASN A 38 6.32 8.51 -2.36
C ASN A 38 7.06 8.00 -3.61
N ILE A 39 7.97 7.04 -3.45
CA ILE A 39 8.67 6.38 -4.57
C ILE A 39 7.64 5.69 -5.48
N ARG A 40 6.69 4.93 -4.91
CA ARG A 40 5.63 4.28 -5.67
C ARG A 40 4.80 5.29 -6.47
N THR A 41 4.35 6.37 -5.83
CA THR A 41 3.53 7.39 -6.52
C THR A 41 4.29 8.13 -7.61
N LYS A 42 5.60 8.32 -7.43
CA LYS A 42 6.46 9.04 -8.38
C LYS A 42 6.81 8.20 -9.62
N HIS A 43 7.19 6.94 -9.42
CA HIS A 43 7.73 6.09 -10.49
C HIS A 43 6.75 5.08 -11.06
N LEU A 44 5.72 4.71 -10.29
CA LEU A 44 4.77 3.66 -10.64
C LEU A 44 3.31 4.12 -10.44
N PRO A 45 2.88 5.23 -11.09
CA PRO A 45 1.55 5.79 -10.90
C PRO A 45 0.43 4.86 -11.39
N THR A 46 0.72 4.01 -12.36
CA THR A 46 -0.23 3.05 -12.96
C THR A 46 -0.35 1.74 -12.17
N LEU A 47 0.50 1.51 -11.17
CA LEU A 47 0.48 0.29 -10.39
C LEU A 47 -0.80 0.23 -9.55
N GLN A 48 -1.58 -0.85 -9.71
CA GLN A 48 -2.82 -1.02 -8.96
C GLN A 48 -2.55 -0.98 -7.46
N ARG A 49 -3.40 -0.22 -6.74
CA ARG A 49 -3.32 -0.15 -5.28
C ARG A 49 -3.79 -1.47 -4.70
N GLN A 50 -3.01 -1.98 -3.76
CA GLN A 50 -3.44 -3.09 -2.92
C GLN A 50 -4.73 -2.70 -2.18
N PRO A 51 -5.71 -3.61 -2.08
CA PRO A 51 -6.96 -3.33 -1.38
C PRO A 51 -6.67 -2.98 0.08
N ALA A 52 -7.22 -1.86 0.53
CA ALA A 52 -7.02 -1.39 1.89
C ALA A 52 -7.98 -2.08 2.86
N GLY A 53 -7.45 -2.46 4.02
CA GLY A 53 -8.22 -2.89 5.18
C GLY A 53 -8.79 -4.30 5.11
N ARG A 54 -9.38 -4.72 6.23
CA ARG A 54 -10.08 -6.01 6.34
C ARG A 54 -11.47 -5.89 5.68
N PRO A 55 -11.93 -6.91 4.93
CA PRO A 55 -13.30 -6.93 4.44
C PRO A 55 -14.29 -6.82 5.60
N ARG A 56 -15.39 -6.09 5.37
CA ARG A 56 -16.47 -5.95 6.35
C ARG A 56 -17.15 -7.31 6.55
N ILE A 57 -17.45 -7.65 7.81
CA ILE A 57 -18.17 -8.89 8.16
C ILE A 57 -19.60 -8.86 7.59
N LEU A 58 -20.27 -7.71 7.67
CA LEU A 58 -21.63 -7.54 7.19
C LEU A 58 -21.67 -6.77 5.87
N SER A 59 -22.44 -7.31 4.93
CA SER A 59 -22.84 -6.59 3.72
C SER A 59 -23.74 -5.41 4.09
N THR A 60 -23.80 -4.40 3.21
CA THR A 60 -24.70 -3.25 3.37
C THR A 60 -26.17 -3.70 3.48
N ARG A 61 -26.55 -4.75 2.74
CA ARG A 61 -27.89 -5.34 2.80
C ARG A 61 -28.21 -5.89 4.19
N ASN A 62 -27.32 -6.70 4.77
CA ASN A 62 -27.54 -7.29 6.10
C ASN A 62 -27.68 -6.20 7.17
N LYS A 63 -26.88 -5.12 7.09
CA LYS A 63 -27.03 -3.96 7.99
C LYS A 63 -28.41 -3.31 7.87
N ASN A 64 -28.91 -3.14 6.64
CA ASN A 64 -30.21 -2.54 6.40
C ASN A 64 -31.36 -3.43 6.87
N GLU A 65 -31.25 -4.75 6.71
CA GLU A 65 -32.23 -5.71 7.22
C GLU A 65 -32.29 -5.71 8.75
N ILE A 66 -31.13 -5.67 9.44
CA ILE A 66 -31.07 -5.53 10.91
C ILE A 66 -31.72 -4.21 11.34
N LYS A 67 -31.38 -3.09 10.68
CA LYS A 67 -31.92 -1.76 11.01
C LYS A 67 -33.45 -1.68 10.86
N ARG A 68 -34.06 -2.42 9.93
CA ARG A 68 -35.51 -2.42 9.70
C ARG A 68 -36.30 -3.26 10.71
N LYS A 69 -35.64 -4.18 11.40
CA LYS A 69 -36.27 -5.10 12.38
C LYS A 69 -36.15 -4.62 13.83
N LEU A 70 -35.37 -3.55 14.07
CA LEU A 70 -35.27 -2.80 15.33
C LEU A 70 -36.26 -1.64 15.31
#